data_AF-A0AB33IWX6-F1
#
_entry.id   AF-A0AB33IWX6-F1
#
_cell.length_a   1.000
_cell.length_b   1.000
_cell.length_c   1.000
_cell.angle_alpha   90.00
_cell.angle_beta   90.00
_cell.angle_gamma   90.00
#
_symmetry.space_group_name_H-M   'P 1'
#
loop_
_entity.id
_entity.type
_entity.pdbx_description
1 polymer ?
#
loop_
_entity_poly.entity_id
_entity_poly.type
_entity_poly.pdbx_seq_one_letter_code
_entity_poly.pdbx_strand_id
1 'polypeptide(L)'
;MQGYDTYDFKHPEDNEISGFSWALVDKNYSNWTCNDFQKGLRHPEAVNAFEKDFHAMQEADCCVLLLPCGRSAHSEAGWMKGQGKKVFILDLSERPTPELMYRMFDAYVTRPIDLVEAIEDSCHKDMDCTNND
;
A
#
# COMPACT_ATOMS: atom_id res chain seq x y z
N MET A 1 17.13 13.20 7.74
CA MET A 1 16.29 12.03 7.43
C MET A 1 16.64 11.61 6.02
N GLN A 2 17.41 10.54 5.89
CA GLN A 2 18.07 10.15 4.64
C GLN A 2 18.10 8.62 4.64
N GLY A 3 17.53 7.97 3.62
CA GLY A 3 17.74 6.53 3.39
C GLY A 3 16.55 5.63 3.07
N TYR A 4 15.32 6.14 2.85
CA TYR A 4 14.20 5.31 2.40
C TYR A 4 13.75 5.71 1.00
N ASP A 5 13.78 4.76 0.07
CA ASP A 5 13.12 4.90 -1.23
C ASP A 5 11.62 4.61 -1.05
N THR A 6 10.79 5.59 -1.41
CA THR A 6 9.34 5.50 -1.27
C THR A 6 8.69 5.55 -2.64
N TYR A 7 7.84 4.57 -2.96
CA TYR A 7 7.00 4.62 -4.15
C TYR A 7 5.73 5.46 -3.88
N ASP A 8 5.60 6.60 -4.57
CA ASP A 8 4.37 7.41 -4.54
C ASP A 8 3.39 6.90 -5.61
N PHE A 9 2.38 6.14 -5.19
CA PHE A 9 1.28 5.65 -6.05
C PHE A 9 0.54 6.78 -6.81
N LYS A 10 0.69 8.04 -6.39
CA LYS A 10 0.13 9.20 -7.10
C LYS A 10 1.10 9.82 -8.11
N HIS A 11 2.42 9.66 -7.94
CA HIS A 11 3.46 10.30 -8.75
C HIS A 11 4.68 9.39 -8.94
N PRO A 12 4.54 8.32 -9.73
CA PRO A 12 5.61 7.34 -9.86
C PRO A 12 6.82 7.81 -10.69
N GLU A 13 6.74 8.90 -11.47
CA GLU A 13 7.87 9.51 -12.19
C GLU A 13 7.72 11.04 -12.34
N ASP A 14 8.86 11.74 -12.51
CA ASP A 14 9.06 13.20 -12.64
C ASP A 14 7.84 14.02 -13.11
N ASN A 15 7.16 14.66 -12.16
CA ASN A 15 6.25 15.80 -12.37
C ASN A 15 5.03 15.61 -13.30
N GLU A 16 4.68 14.39 -13.71
CA GLU A 16 3.37 14.14 -14.33
C GLU A 16 2.31 13.79 -13.28
N ILE A 17 1.34 14.69 -13.13
CA ILE A 17 0.15 14.51 -12.30
C ILE A 17 -0.72 13.42 -12.96
N SER A 18 -0.65 12.19 -12.46
CA SER A 18 -1.77 11.54 -11.77
C SER A 18 -1.62 10.03 -11.70
N GLY A 19 -1.79 9.45 -10.52
CA GLY A 19 -2.15 8.04 -10.36
C GLY A 19 -3.39 7.67 -11.21
N PHE A 20 -3.62 6.36 -11.39
CA PHE A 20 -4.66 5.85 -12.27
C PHE A 20 -6.03 6.52 -12.06
N SER A 21 -6.67 6.90 -13.18
CA SER A 21 -8.01 7.48 -13.20
C SER A 21 -8.93 6.65 -14.09
N TRP A 22 -10.09 6.27 -13.56
CA TRP A 22 -11.14 5.58 -14.32
C TRP A 22 -11.65 6.37 -15.53
N ALA A 23 -11.45 7.69 -15.55
CA ALA A 23 -11.76 8.52 -16.72
C ALA A 23 -10.91 8.19 -17.96
N LEU A 24 -9.76 7.54 -17.79
CA LEU A 24 -8.93 6.99 -18.88
C LEU A 24 -9.54 5.72 -19.50
N VAL A 25 -10.37 5.00 -18.74
CA VAL A 25 -11.10 3.83 -19.22
C VAL A 25 -12.42 4.25 -19.88
N ASP A 26 -13.20 5.08 -19.21
CA ASP A 26 -14.47 5.61 -19.70
C ASP A 26 -14.82 6.89 -18.93
N LYS A 27 -15.14 7.98 -19.63
CA LYS A 27 -15.55 9.23 -18.98
C LYS A 27 -16.86 9.12 -18.19
N ASN A 28 -17.68 8.10 -18.49
CA ASN A 28 -18.95 7.84 -17.83
C ASN A 28 -18.87 6.77 -16.73
N TYR A 29 -17.65 6.47 -16.23
CA TYR A 29 -17.41 5.41 -15.24
C TYR A 29 -18.25 5.55 -13.96
N SER A 30 -18.67 6.76 -13.60
CA SER A 30 -19.52 7.01 -12.42
C SER A 30 -20.92 6.42 -12.55
N ASN A 31 -21.39 6.12 -13.76
CA ASN A 31 -22.70 5.56 -14.05
C ASN A 31 -22.65 4.06 -14.36
N TRP A 32 -21.50 3.42 -14.17
CA TRP A 32 -21.33 2.01 -14.46
C TRP A 32 -22.21 1.12 -13.59
N THR A 33 -22.75 0.07 -14.22
CA THR A 33 -23.28 -1.09 -13.51
C THR A 33 -22.14 -2.00 -13.05
N CYS A 34 -22.44 -3.00 -12.22
CA CYS A 34 -21.45 -4.02 -11.85
C CYS A 34 -20.85 -4.75 -13.06
N ASN A 35 -21.62 -4.95 -14.13
CA ASN A 35 -21.14 -5.58 -15.37
C ASN A 35 -20.19 -4.65 -16.13
N ASP A 36 -20.48 -3.36 -16.16
CA ASP A 36 -19.60 -2.38 -16.80
C ASP A 36 -18.28 -2.26 -16.04
N PHE A 37 -18.33 -2.24 -14.70
CA PHE A 37 -17.13 -2.28 -13.87
C PHE A 37 -16.30 -3.56 -14.10
N GLN A 38 -16.95 -4.73 -14.18
CA GLN A 38 -16.27 -6.00 -14.48
C GLN A 38 -15.53 -5.96 -15.82
N LYS A 39 -16.10 -5.30 -16.84
CA LYS A 39 -15.43 -5.09 -18.13
C LYS A 39 -14.32 -4.05 -18.02
N GLY A 40 -14.56 -2.96 -17.28
CA GLY A 40 -13.60 -1.88 -17.03
C GLY A 40 -12.31 -2.39 -16.38
N LEU A 41 -12.39 -3.37 -15.48
CA LEU A 41 -11.22 -4.04 -14.89
C LEU A 41 -10.32 -4.74 -15.91
N ARG A 42 -10.84 -5.07 -17.10
CA ARG A 42 -10.09 -5.71 -18.19
C ARG A 42 -9.62 -4.71 -19.25
N HIS A 43 -9.91 -3.42 -19.05
CA HIS A 43 -9.47 -2.38 -19.97
C HIS A 43 -7.93 -2.25 -19.90
N PRO A 44 -7.23 -2.06 -21.03
CA PRO A 44 -5.77 -1.97 -21.04
C PRO A 44 -5.20 -0.95 -20.04
N GLU A 45 -5.82 0.23 -19.91
CA GLU A 45 -5.39 1.23 -18.91
C GLU A 45 -5.49 0.74 -17.46
N ALA A 46 -6.56 0.02 -17.12
CA ALA A 46 -6.75 -0.53 -15.78
C ALA A 46 -5.79 -1.68 -15.50
N VAL A 47 -5.56 -2.54 -16.50
CA VAL A 47 -4.60 -3.65 -16.42
C VAL A 47 -3.18 -3.11 -16.26
N ASN A 48 -2.77 -2.14 -17.08
CA ASN A 48 -1.43 -1.56 -17.02
C ASN A 48 -1.17 -0.87 -15.68
N ALA A 49 -2.16 -0.11 -15.16
CA ALA A 49 -2.06 0.50 -13.84
C ALA A 49 -1.96 -0.55 -12.73
N PHE A 50 -2.81 -1.58 -12.79
CA PHE A 50 -2.76 -2.69 -11.83
C PHE A 50 -1.40 -3.39 -11.82
N GLU A 51 -0.87 -3.76 -12.98
CA GLU A 51 0.42 -4.45 -13.08
C GLU A 51 1.56 -3.57 -12.55
N LYS A 52 1.53 -2.25 -12.82
CA LYS A 52 2.52 -1.32 -12.27
C LYS A 52 2.50 -1.29 -10.74
N ASP A 53 1.33 -1.10 -10.14
CA ASP A 53 1.19 -1.04 -8.69
C ASP A 53 1.50 -2.41 -8.04
N PHE A 54 1.06 -3.50 -8.65
CA PHE A 54 1.29 -4.86 -8.16
C PHE A 54 2.77 -5.26 -8.23
N HIS A 55 3.48 -4.86 -9.29
CA HIS A 55 4.92 -5.07 -9.38
C HIS A 55 5.68 -4.30 -8.30
N ALA A 56 5.34 -3.04 -8.04
CA ALA A 56 5.92 -2.26 -6.95
C ALA A 56 5.69 -2.95 -5.59
N MET A 57 4.49 -3.51 -5.35
CA MET A 57 4.21 -4.29 -4.14
C MET A 57 5.06 -5.56 -4.03
N GLN A 58 5.36 -6.23 -5.16
CA GLN A 58 6.21 -7.42 -5.19
C GLN A 58 7.66 -7.08 -4.83
N GLU A 59 8.17 -5.95 -5.33
CA GLU A 59 9.55 -5.49 -5.08
C GLU A 59 9.75 -4.91 -3.68
N ALA A 60 8.73 -4.22 -3.12
CA ALA A 60 8.85 -3.54 -1.84
C ALA A 60 9.20 -4.48 -0.67
N ASP A 61 10.18 -4.12 0.16
CA ASP A 61 10.58 -4.92 1.33
C ASP A 61 9.50 -4.93 2.43
N CYS A 62 8.79 -3.81 2.60
CA CYS A 62 7.73 -3.66 3.57
C CYS A 62 6.62 -2.73 3.07
N CYS A 63 5.49 -2.71 3.78
CA CYS A 63 4.34 -1.86 3.51
C CYS A 63 4.10 -0.91 4.69
N VAL A 64 3.80 0.35 4.39
CA VAL A 64 3.26 1.30 5.38
C VAL A 64 1.85 1.71 4.95
N LEU A 65 0.86 1.28 5.72
CA LEU A 65 -0.53 1.68 5.56
C LEU A 65 -0.78 3.00 6.30
N LEU A 66 -0.82 4.11 5.56
CA LEU A 66 -1.04 5.45 6.10
C LEU A 66 -2.55 5.75 6.22
N LEU A 67 -3.07 5.86 7.44
CA LEU A 67 -4.47 6.17 7.67
C LEU A 67 -4.74 7.69 7.74
N PRO A 68 -5.91 8.14 7.24
CA PRO A 68 -6.96 7.34 6.60
C PRO A 68 -6.62 6.97 5.15
N CYS A 69 -6.92 5.74 4.74
CA CYS A 69 -6.76 5.27 3.36
C CYS A 69 -7.99 4.52 2.85
N GLY A 70 -8.04 4.33 1.52
CA GLY A 70 -9.14 3.67 0.83
C GLY A 70 -9.11 2.14 0.88
N ARG A 71 -10.11 1.51 0.24
CA ARG A 71 -10.26 0.05 0.15
C ARG A 71 -9.10 -0.65 -0.58
N SER A 72 -8.54 0.01 -1.59
CA SER A 72 -7.40 -0.54 -2.36
C SER A 72 -6.18 -0.71 -1.47
N ALA A 73 -5.76 0.35 -0.77
CA ALA A 73 -4.61 0.32 0.14
C ALA A 73 -4.73 -0.77 1.22
N HIS A 74 -5.93 -0.99 1.77
CA HIS A 74 -6.16 -2.09 2.72
C HIS A 74 -6.02 -3.48 2.06
N SER A 75 -6.48 -3.62 0.82
CA SER A 75 -6.39 -4.87 0.05
C SER A 75 -4.93 -5.18 -0.32
N GLU A 76 -4.17 -4.15 -0.70
CA GLU A 76 -2.73 -4.24 -1.00
C GLU A 76 -1.93 -4.61 0.26
N ALA A 77 -2.17 -3.91 1.38
CA ALA A 77 -1.53 -4.23 2.66
C ALA A 77 -1.85 -5.65 3.14
N GLY A 78 -3.11 -6.08 3.00
CA GLY A 78 -3.52 -7.46 3.30
C GLY A 78 -2.80 -8.49 2.42
N TRP A 79 -2.67 -8.24 1.12
CA TRP A 79 -1.92 -9.11 0.21
C TRP A 79 -0.44 -9.17 0.59
N MET A 80 0.20 -8.02 0.84
CA MET A 80 1.62 -7.96 1.24
C MET A 80 1.84 -8.73 2.53
N LYS A 81 0.93 -8.61 3.51
CA LYS A 81 1.00 -9.40 4.74
C LYS A 81 0.84 -10.90 4.46
N GLY A 82 -0.08 -11.28 3.59
CA GLY A 82 -0.28 -12.67 3.15
C GLY A 82 0.96 -13.28 2.47
N GLN A 83 1.77 -12.45 1.80
CA GLN A 83 3.06 -12.84 1.20
C GLN A 83 4.23 -12.87 2.19
N GLY A 84 3.98 -12.65 3.49
CA GLY A 84 5.00 -12.66 4.53
C GLY A 84 5.79 -11.36 4.68
N LYS A 85 5.48 -10.31 3.90
CA LYS A 85 6.12 -8.99 4.04
C LYS A 85 5.69 -8.33 5.36
N LYS A 86 6.55 -7.45 5.88
CA LYS A 86 6.21 -6.62 7.05
C LYS A 86 5.24 -5.53 6.65
N VAL A 87 4.22 -5.31 7.47
CA VAL A 87 3.20 -4.28 7.23
C VAL A 87 3.01 -3.48 8.52
N PHE A 88 3.17 -2.17 8.42
CA PHE A 88 3.02 -1.24 9.53
C PHE A 88 1.87 -0.29 9.26
N ILE A 89 1.11 0.09 10.28
CA ILE A 89 0.10 1.14 10.20
C ILE A 89 0.65 2.40 10.83
N LEU A 90 0.57 3.51 10.10
CA LEU A 90 0.72 4.85 10.66
C LEU A 90 -0.66 5.54 10.64
N ASP A 91 -1.25 5.74 11.81
CA ASP A 91 -2.53 6.43 11.95
C ASP A 91 -2.35 7.82 12.53
N LEU A 92 -2.55 8.84 11.69
CA LEU A 92 -2.47 10.25 12.07
C LEU A 92 -3.85 10.84 12.41
N SER A 93 -4.88 10.01 12.51
CA SER A 93 -6.25 10.45 12.78
C SER A 93 -6.45 10.80 14.26
N GLU A 94 -7.05 11.95 14.55
CA GLU A 94 -7.47 12.29 15.92
C GLU A 94 -8.58 11.36 16.44
N ARG A 95 -9.42 10.84 15.53
CA ARG A 95 -10.55 9.95 15.83
C ARG A 95 -10.54 8.78 14.85
N PRO A 96 -9.76 7.71 15.13
CA PRO A 96 -9.66 6.58 14.23
C PRO A 96 -10.99 5.82 14.16
N THR A 97 -11.29 5.25 12.98
CA THR A 97 -12.38 4.28 12.86
C THR A 97 -11.91 2.96 13.46
N PRO A 98 -12.61 2.38 14.46
CA PRO A 98 -12.19 1.10 15.05
C PRO A 98 -12.18 -0.03 14.01
N GLU A 99 -11.05 -0.74 13.92
CA GLU A 99 -10.87 -1.90 13.04
C GLU A 99 -10.02 -2.95 13.76
N LEU A 100 -10.60 -4.13 14.02
CA LEU A 100 -9.95 -5.19 14.78
C LEU A 100 -8.87 -5.94 13.97
N MET A 101 -9.02 -5.94 12.64
CA MET A 101 -8.18 -6.68 11.72
C MET A 101 -6.76 -6.09 11.66
N TYR A 102 -6.54 -4.87 12.15
CA TYR A 102 -5.22 -4.28 12.32
C TYR A 102 -4.28 -5.11 13.20
N ARG A 103 -4.80 -6.03 14.03
CA ARG A 103 -3.98 -7.03 14.75
C ARG A 103 -3.21 -8.00 13.86
N MET A 104 -3.54 -8.08 12.57
CA MET A 104 -2.78 -8.91 11.64
C MET A 104 -1.43 -8.29 11.26
N PHE A 105 -1.28 -6.97 11.40
CA PHE A 105 -0.11 -6.23 10.96
C PHE A 105 0.95 -6.13 12.07
N ASP A 106 2.18 -5.80 11.68
CA ASP A 106 3.36 -5.90 12.53
C ASP A 106 3.43 -4.79 13.59
N ALA A 107 2.94 -3.58 13.27
CA ALA A 107 2.73 -2.53 14.26
C ALA A 107 1.59 -1.58 13.86
N TYR A 108 0.97 -0.97 14.88
CA TYR A 108 0.09 0.18 14.73
C TYR A 108 0.69 1.32 15.54
N VAL A 109 1.08 2.40 14.86
CA VAL A 109 1.73 3.56 15.46
C VAL A 109 1.00 4.84 15.10
N THR A 110 1.14 5.86 15.95
CA THR A 110 0.43 7.14 15.80
C THR A 110 1.37 8.32 15.54
N ARG A 111 2.69 8.05 15.46
CA ARG A 111 3.70 9.07 15.19
C ARG A 111 4.73 8.54 14.18
N PRO A 112 5.24 9.39 13.28
CA PRO A 112 6.28 8.98 12.33
C PRO A 112 7.56 8.44 12.96
N ILE A 113 7.94 8.94 14.15
CA ILE A 113 9.14 8.45 14.84
C ILE A 113 8.99 6.98 15.26
N ASP A 114 7.83 6.61 15.80
CA ASP A 114 7.52 5.23 16.23
C ASP A 114 7.47 4.27 15.02
N LEU A 115 7.11 4.79 13.83
CA LEU A 115 7.13 4.02 12.58
C LEU A 115 8.57 3.65 12.20
N VAL A 116 9.48 4.63 12.23
CA VAL A 116 10.90 4.40 11.91
C VAL A 116 11.50 3.38 12.86
N GLU A 117 11.27 3.55 14.17
CA GLU A 117 11.71 2.59 15.20
C GLU A 117 11.17 1.18 14.92
N ALA A 118 9.87 1.05 14.60
CA ALA A 118 9.27 -0.25 14.31
C ALA A 118 9.84 -0.92 13.04
N ILE A 119 10.16 -0.15 12.00
CA ILE A 119 10.79 -0.64 10.77
C ILE A 119 12.21 -1.11 11.09
N GLU A 120 13.02 -0.29 11.76
CA GLU A 120 14.40 -0.62 12.12
C GLU A 120 14.48 -1.87 13.01
N ASP A 121 13.63 -1.97 14.03
CA ASP A 121 13.55 -3.15 14.91
C ASP A 121 13.20 -4.43 14.16
N SER A 122 12.42 -4.33 13.08
CA SER A 122 12.06 -5.49 12.26
C SER A 122 13.24 -5.99 11.42
N CYS A 123 14.07 -5.07 10.89
CA CYS A 123 15.25 -5.42 10.11
C CYS A 123 16.35 -6.10 10.94
N HIS A 124 16.55 -5.67 12.19
CA HIS A 124 17.58 -6.25 13.07
C HIS A 124 17.23 -7.69 13.51
N LYS A 125 15.95 -7.98 13.75
CA LYS A 125 15.49 -9.34 14.11
C LYS A 125 15.74 -10.35 13.01
N ASP A 126 15.58 -9.94 11.75
CA ASP A 126 15.81 -10.81 10.61
C ASP A 126 17.32 -11.14 10.43
N MET A 127 18.23 -10.23 10.80
CA MET A 127 19.69 -10.49 10.78
C MET A 127 20.16 -11.45 11.89
N ASP A 128 19.65 -11.31 13.12
CA ASP A 128 20.03 -12.19 14.24
C ASP A 128 19.57 -13.65 14.05
N CYS A 129 18.46 -13.86 13.31
CA CYS A 129 18.02 -15.21 12.94
C CYS A 129 18.89 -15.88 11.87
N THR A 130 19.60 -15.11 11.04
CA THR A 130 20.45 -15.66 9.95
C THR A 130 21.90 -15.97 10.36
N ASN A 131 22.34 -15.51 11.54
CA ASN A 131 23.72 -15.69 12.02
C ASN A 131 23.89 -16.87 13.00
N ASN A 132 22.86 -17.71 13.17
CA ASN A 132 22.86 -18.84 14.12
C ASN A 132 22.75 -20.23 13.44
N ASP A 133 23.07 -20.34 12.15
CA ASP A 133 23.17 -21.62 11.42
C ASP A 133 24.63 -22.00 11.12
#